data_AF-A0A519FD98-F1
#
_entry.id   AF-A0A519FD98-F1
#
_cell.length_a   1.000
_cell.length_b   1.000
_cell.length_c   1.000
_cell.angle_alpha   90.00
_cell.angle_beta   90.00
_cell.angle_gamma   90.00
#
_symmetry.space_group_name_H-M   'P 1'
#
loop_
_entity.id
_entity.type
_entity.pdbx_description
1 polymer ?
#
loop_
_entity_poly.entity_id
_entity_poly.type
_entity_poly.pdbx_seq_one_letter_code
_entity_poly.pdbx_strand_id
1 'polypeptide(L)'
;MGTAKTILLTIATLAAAAAGVAVAMVYGGLYNVASTEQHTQVVYSTLETAMRQSVRLRARDIVPPKLDDEDVVRRGAACYRDKCVQCHGAPGVAQSDIGKSMQPVPGPLVDAGQRWRPRELYWLTRHGIKMSGMPAWEFHLSDEDLWATVA
;
A
#
# COMPACT_ATOMS: atom_id res chain seq x y z
N MET A 1 -30.74 -34.84 16.38
CA MET A 1 -29.64 -34.47 15.46
C MET A 1 -28.47 -34.00 16.33
N GLY A 2 -27.27 -34.59 16.21
CA GLY A 2 -26.17 -34.27 17.13
C GLY A 2 -25.68 -32.83 16.97
N THR A 3 -25.35 -32.16 18.06
CA THR A 3 -24.91 -30.74 18.09
C THR A 3 -23.80 -30.44 17.08
N ALA A 4 -22.83 -31.35 16.91
CA ALA A 4 -21.77 -31.23 15.91
C ALA A 4 -22.28 -31.21 14.45
N LYS A 5 -23.29 -32.04 14.13
CA LYS A 5 -23.90 -32.05 12.79
C LYS A 5 -24.63 -30.74 12.52
N THR A 6 -25.34 -30.21 13.51
CA THR A 6 -26.01 -28.90 13.40
C THR A 6 -24.98 -27.78 13.18
N ILE A 7 -23.90 -27.74 13.96
CA ILE A 7 -22.82 -26.74 13.80
C ILE A 7 -22.20 -26.80 12.39
N LEU A 8 -21.86 -27.99 11.91
CA LEU A 8 -21.26 -28.16 10.58
C LEU A 8 -22.20 -27.70 9.45
N LEU A 9 -23.49 -28.07 9.54
CA LEU A 9 -24.49 -27.62 8.56
C LEU A 9 -24.69 -26.11 8.59
N THR A 10 -24.67 -25.49 9.77
CA THR A 10 -24.74 -24.03 9.91
C THR A 10 -23.54 -23.35 9.26
N ILE A 11 -22.32 -23.81 9.54
CA ILE A 11 -21.09 -23.25 8.94
C ILE A 11 -21.11 -23.41 7.42
N ALA A 12 -21.45 -24.60 6.92
CA ALA A 12 -21.50 -24.88 5.49
C ALA A 12 -22.52 -23.97 4.77
N THR A 13 -23.71 -23.81 5.36
CA THR A 13 -24.76 -22.93 4.82
C THR A 13 -24.29 -21.47 4.78
N LEU A 14 -23.68 -20.97 5.86
CA LEU A 14 -23.16 -19.60 5.92
C LEU A 14 -22.03 -19.37 4.90
N ALA A 15 -21.12 -20.33 4.77
CA ALA A 15 -20.03 -20.25 3.79
C ALA A 15 -20.57 -20.23 2.35
N ALA A 16 -21.54 -21.09 2.03
CA ALA A 16 -22.19 -21.11 0.72
C ALA A 16 -22.93 -19.79 0.43
N ALA A 17 -23.65 -19.24 1.41
CA ALA A 17 -24.32 -17.95 1.28
C ALA A 17 -23.32 -16.81 1.03
N ALA A 18 -22.22 -16.75 1.79
CA ALA A 18 -21.17 -15.75 1.60
C ALA A 18 -20.51 -15.86 0.22
N ALA A 19 -20.23 -17.08 -0.25
CA ALA A 19 -19.71 -17.31 -1.59
C ALA A 19 -20.69 -16.84 -2.68
N GLY A 20 -22.00 -17.12 -2.51
CA GLY A 20 -23.05 -16.64 -3.41
C GLY A 20 -23.09 -15.11 -3.50
N VAL A 21 -23.01 -14.42 -2.35
CA VAL A 21 -22.94 -12.95 -2.32
C VAL A 21 -21.70 -12.43 -3.03
N ALA A 22 -20.53 -13.02 -2.79
CA ALA A 22 -19.29 -12.62 -3.44
C ALA A 22 -19.36 -12.77 -4.97
N VAL A 23 -19.88 -13.91 -5.46
CA VAL A 23 -20.10 -14.15 -6.90
C VAL A 23 -21.06 -13.12 -7.49
N ALA A 24 -22.19 -12.86 -6.82
CA ALA A 24 -23.15 -11.86 -7.28
C ALA A 24 -22.54 -10.46 -7.32
N MET A 25 -21.72 -10.08 -6.34
CA MET A 25 -21.04 -8.78 -6.33
C MET A 25 -20.06 -8.61 -7.49
N VAL A 26 -19.24 -9.64 -7.77
CA VAL A 26 -18.22 -9.59 -8.81
C VAL A 26 -18.84 -9.68 -10.21
N TYR A 27 -19.62 -10.72 -10.46
CA TYR A 27 -20.18 -10.97 -11.80
C TYR A 27 -21.41 -10.10 -12.10
N GLY A 28 -22.09 -9.59 -11.07
CA GLY A 28 -23.15 -8.61 -11.22
C GLY A 28 -22.66 -7.16 -11.33
N GLY A 29 -21.35 -6.90 -11.21
CA GLY A 29 -20.78 -5.56 -11.31
C GLY A 29 -21.24 -4.60 -10.19
N LEU A 30 -21.64 -5.13 -9.04
CA LEU A 30 -22.18 -4.33 -7.93
C LEU A 30 -21.10 -3.53 -7.20
N TYR A 31 -19.83 -3.92 -7.35
CA TYR A 31 -18.70 -3.18 -6.81
C TYR A 31 -18.22 -2.13 -7.82
N ASN A 32 -18.41 -0.85 -7.49
CA ASN A 32 -17.93 0.25 -8.34
C ASN A 32 -16.40 0.31 -8.33
N VAL A 33 -15.78 0.16 -9.50
CA VAL A 33 -14.31 0.20 -9.69
C VAL A 33 -13.82 1.57 -10.18
N ALA A 34 -14.72 2.54 -10.37
CA ALA A 34 -14.34 3.89 -10.80
C ALA A 34 -13.44 4.56 -9.75
N SER A 35 -12.30 5.11 -10.19
CA SER A 35 -11.37 5.81 -9.29
C SER A 35 -11.86 7.20 -8.85
N THR A 36 -13.04 7.62 -9.32
CA THR A 36 -13.74 8.81 -8.84
C THR A 36 -14.31 8.64 -7.44
N GLU A 37 -14.45 7.41 -6.96
CA GLU A 37 -14.91 7.09 -5.60
C GLU A 37 -13.86 6.26 -4.86
N GLN A 38 -13.89 6.30 -3.53
CA GLN A 38 -13.05 5.44 -2.69
C GLN A 38 -13.65 4.04 -2.60
N HIS A 39 -12.77 3.05 -2.37
CA HIS A 39 -13.21 1.74 -1.91
C HIS A 39 -14.21 1.89 -0.75
N THR A 40 -15.19 0.99 -0.68
CA THR A 40 -16.04 0.93 0.51
C THR A 40 -15.19 0.79 1.78
N GLN A 41 -15.65 1.34 2.90
CA GLN A 41 -14.86 1.40 4.14
C GLN A 41 -14.32 0.02 4.57
N VAL A 42 -15.12 -1.03 4.39
CA VAL A 42 -14.72 -2.41 4.71
C VAL A 42 -13.59 -2.88 3.80
N VAL A 43 -13.67 -2.62 2.49
CA VAL A 43 -12.63 -3.01 1.54
C VAL A 43 -11.35 -2.21 1.80
N TYR A 44 -11.44 -0.88 1.94
CA TYR A 44 -10.30 -0.01 2.23
C TYR A 44 -9.55 -0.47 3.49
N SER A 45 -10.26 -0.61 4.62
CA SER A 45 -9.65 -0.98 5.90
C SER A 45 -9.03 -2.39 5.89
N THR A 46 -9.65 -3.32 5.18
CA THR A 46 -9.12 -4.69 5.00
C THR A 46 -7.82 -4.66 4.19
N LEU A 47 -7.81 -3.94 3.06
CA LEU A 47 -6.63 -3.80 2.21
C LEU A 47 -5.50 -3.07 2.93
N GLU A 48 -5.79 -1.98 3.64
CA GLU A 48 -4.79 -1.23 4.41
C GLU A 48 -4.17 -2.11 5.51
N THR A 49 -5.00 -2.86 6.24
CA THR A 49 -4.52 -3.76 7.30
C THR A 49 -3.65 -4.88 6.72
N ALA A 50 -4.10 -5.52 5.64
CA ALA A 50 -3.34 -6.56 4.96
C ALA A 50 -2.00 -6.03 4.45
N MET A 51 -1.99 -4.83 3.86
CA MET A 51 -0.78 -4.15 3.39
C MET A 51 0.20 -3.91 4.54
N ARG A 52 -0.24 -3.31 5.65
CA ARG A 52 0.62 -3.04 6.82
C ARG A 52 1.21 -4.32 7.42
N GLN A 53 0.42 -5.38 7.57
CA GLN A 53 0.91 -6.66 8.11
C GLN A 53 1.89 -7.35 7.14
N SER A 54 1.61 -7.29 5.84
CA SER A 54 2.50 -7.82 4.81
C SER A 54 3.86 -7.11 4.84
N VAL A 55 3.87 -5.77 4.83
CA VAL A 55 5.10 -4.97 4.88
C VAL A 55 5.91 -5.31 6.13
N ARG A 56 5.27 -5.32 7.32
CA ARG A 56 5.93 -5.69 8.58
C ARG A 56 6.58 -7.07 8.51
N LEU A 57 5.86 -8.06 7.98
CA LEU A 57 6.34 -9.43 7.88
C LEU A 57 7.51 -9.58 6.91
N ARG A 58 7.46 -8.88 5.77
CA ARG A 58 8.44 -9.01 4.68
C ARG A 58 9.67 -8.14 4.87
N ALA A 59 9.53 -6.99 5.53
CA ALA A 59 10.65 -6.11 5.83
C ALA A 59 11.39 -6.50 7.13
N ARG A 60 10.93 -7.50 7.89
CA ARG A 60 11.43 -7.79 9.25
C ARG A 60 12.94 -8.08 9.32
N ASP A 61 13.48 -8.73 8.29
CA ASP A 61 14.88 -9.21 8.24
C ASP A 61 15.77 -8.26 7.42
N ILE A 62 15.24 -7.13 6.96
CA ILE A 62 16.00 -6.11 6.23
C ILE A 62 16.73 -5.24 7.25
N VAL A 63 18.06 -5.15 7.09
CA VAL A 63 18.94 -4.31 7.91
C VAL A 63 19.20 -3.01 7.16
N PRO A 64 18.72 -1.84 7.67
CA PRO A 64 19.02 -0.56 7.05
C PRO A 64 20.51 -0.23 7.12
N PRO A 65 21.09 0.34 6.06
CA PRO A 65 22.42 0.96 6.14
C PRO A 65 22.35 2.23 6.99
N LYS A 66 23.51 2.86 7.19
CA LYS A 66 23.60 4.21 7.76
C LYS A 66 22.98 5.22 6.77
N LEU A 67 22.05 6.06 7.24
CA LEU A 67 21.26 6.97 6.39
C LEU A 67 21.49 8.46 6.67
N ASP A 68 22.17 8.82 7.75
CA ASP A 68 22.42 10.20 8.21
C ASP A 68 23.59 10.89 7.49
N ASP A 69 24.12 10.29 6.42
CA ASP A 69 25.15 10.91 5.58
C ASP A 69 24.53 11.98 4.66
N GLU A 70 25.09 13.18 4.64
CA GLU A 70 24.58 14.30 3.84
C GLU A 70 24.51 13.97 2.34
N ASP A 71 25.46 13.19 1.81
CA ASP A 71 25.48 12.84 0.39
C ASP A 71 24.34 11.85 0.06
N VAL A 72 24.00 10.95 1.00
CA VAL A 72 22.86 10.04 0.88
C VAL A 72 21.55 10.82 0.91
N VAL A 73 21.41 11.78 1.82
CA VAL A 73 20.22 12.64 1.91
C VAL A 73 20.03 13.46 0.62
N ARG A 74 21.10 14.06 0.09
CA ARG A 74 21.06 14.83 -1.16
C ARG A 74 20.65 13.96 -2.36
N ARG A 75 21.21 12.75 -2.44
CA ARG A 75 20.85 11.76 -3.46
C ARG A 75 19.38 11.37 -3.35
N GLY A 76 18.91 11.11 -2.13
CA GLY A 76 17.52 10.80 -1.81
C GLY A 76 16.56 11.90 -2.24
N ALA A 77 16.89 13.15 -1.93
CA ALA A 77 16.10 14.31 -2.32
C ALA A 77 15.99 14.45 -3.85
N ALA A 78 17.06 14.17 -4.59
CA ALA A 78 17.03 14.16 -6.05
C ALA A 78 16.11 13.04 -6.60
N CYS A 79 16.24 11.81 -6.08
CA CYS A 79 15.37 10.70 -6.45
C CYS A 79 13.89 10.99 -6.11
N TYR A 80 13.62 11.52 -4.92
CA TYR A 80 12.28 11.87 -4.46
C TYR A 80 11.63 12.92 -5.37
N ARG A 81 12.37 13.98 -5.71
CA ARG A 81 11.91 15.01 -6.62
C ARG A 81 11.51 14.43 -7.98
N ASP A 82 12.33 13.54 -8.51
CA ASP A 82 12.15 13.04 -9.88
C ASP A 82 11.09 11.93 -9.97
N LYS A 83 10.87 11.16 -8.89
CA LYS A 83 10.00 9.96 -8.89
C LYS A 83 8.74 10.08 -8.05
N CYS A 84 8.82 10.77 -6.90
CA CYS A 84 7.80 10.72 -5.86
C CYS A 84 6.93 11.97 -5.80
N VAL A 85 7.48 13.16 -6.09
CA VAL A 85 6.79 14.46 -5.94
C VAL A 85 5.49 14.54 -6.74
N GLN A 86 5.44 13.98 -7.94
CA GLN A 86 4.22 13.99 -8.75
C GLN A 86 3.01 13.39 -7.99
N CYS A 87 3.22 12.31 -7.24
CA CYS A 87 2.16 11.63 -6.51
C CYS A 87 2.03 12.13 -5.08
N HIS A 88 3.14 12.39 -4.38
CA HIS A 88 3.13 12.67 -2.94
C HIS A 88 3.30 14.15 -2.57
N GLY A 89 3.61 15.01 -3.54
CA GLY A 89 3.99 16.39 -3.28
C GLY A 89 5.32 16.51 -2.52
N ALA A 90 5.58 17.70 -1.99
CA ALA A 90 6.73 18.02 -1.13
C ALA A 90 6.38 19.18 -0.19
N PRO A 91 7.22 19.56 0.78
CA PRO A 91 7.03 20.78 1.54
C PRO A 91 6.83 21.99 0.62
N GLY A 92 5.67 22.63 0.70
CA GLY A 92 5.29 23.75 -0.18
C GLY A 92 4.91 23.37 -1.61
N VAL A 93 4.86 22.08 -1.95
CA VAL A 93 4.54 21.57 -3.29
C VAL A 93 3.33 20.62 -3.21
N ALA A 94 2.22 21.02 -3.82
CA ALA A 94 1.04 20.18 -3.92
C ALA A 94 1.27 18.97 -4.85
N GLN A 95 0.47 17.92 -4.66
CA GLN A 95 0.42 16.77 -5.58
C GLN A 95 -0.01 17.24 -6.97
N SER A 96 0.48 16.56 -8.01
CA SER A 96 -0.03 16.78 -9.37
C SER A 96 -1.37 16.08 -9.58
N ASP A 97 -1.98 16.32 -10.74
CA ASP A 97 -3.31 15.79 -11.04
C ASP A 97 -3.33 14.26 -11.12
N ILE A 98 -2.21 13.62 -11.46
CA ILE A 98 -2.13 12.15 -11.42
C ILE A 98 -2.29 11.63 -10.00
N GLY A 99 -1.60 12.23 -9.01
CA GLY A 99 -1.71 11.84 -7.61
C GLY A 99 -3.12 12.07 -7.06
N LYS A 100 -3.74 13.22 -7.39
CA LYS A 100 -5.11 13.54 -6.98
C LYS A 100 -6.17 12.63 -7.60
N SER A 101 -5.85 11.96 -8.71
CA SER A 101 -6.76 11.08 -9.44
C SER A 101 -6.59 9.58 -9.09
N MET A 102 -5.72 9.25 -8.14
CA MET A 102 -5.49 7.88 -7.68
C MET A 102 -6.47 7.48 -6.58
N GLN A 103 -6.76 6.19 -6.50
CA GLN A 103 -7.46 5.59 -5.37
C GLN A 103 -6.70 4.34 -4.86
N PRO A 104 -6.30 4.27 -3.58
CA PRO A 104 -6.34 5.35 -2.59
C PRO A 104 -5.53 6.58 -3.01
N VAL A 105 -6.00 7.77 -2.63
CA VAL A 105 -5.24 9.02 -2.84
C VAL A 105 -3.92 8.92 -2.06
N PRO A 106 -2.74 9.07 -2.70
CA PRO A 106 -1.47 9.11 -1.99
C PRO A 106 -1.48 10.26 -0.97
N GLY A 107 -0.98 10.03 0.24
CA GLY A 107 -0.81 11.10 1.23
C GLY A 107 0.54 11.81 1.09
N PRO A 108 0.72 12.99 1.70
CA PRO A 108 2.04 13.57 1.87
C PRO A 108 2.94 12.62 2.68
N LEU A 109 4.24 12.65 2.40
CA LEU A 109 5.23 11.77 3.06
C LEU A 109 6.04 12.46 4.17
N VAL A 110 5.72 13.71 4.51
CA VAL A 110 6.43 14.50 5.54
C VAL A 110 6.44 13.84 6.92
N ASP A 111 5.43 13.02 7.22
CA ASP A 111 5.30 12.28 8.48
C ASP A 111 5.58 10.78 8.33
N ALA A 112 6.06 10.34 7.16
CA ALA A 112 6.24 8.92 6.86
C ALA A 112 7.19 8.24 7.86
N GLY A 113 8.27 8.92 8.27
CA GLY A 113 9.21 8.43 9.28
C GLY A 113 8.62 8.27 10.70
N GLN A 114 7.47 8.91 10.99
CA GLN A 114 6.74 8.70 12.25
C GLN A 114 5.84 7.46 12.19
N ARG A 115 5.41 7.08 10.98
CA ARG A 115 4.45 5.97 10.75
C ARG A 115 5.10 4.66 10.36
N TRP A 116 6.32 4.71 9.81
CA TRP A 116 7.02 3.56 9.22
C TRP A 116 8.49 3.55 9.63
N ARG A 117 9.04 2.34 9.77
CA ARG A 117 10.48 2.15 10.01
C ARG A 117 11.23 2.25 8.68
N PRO A 118 12.52 2.65 8.66
CA PRO A 118 13.29 2.77 7.41
C PRO A 118 13.24 1.52 6.52
N ARG A 119 13.38 0.32 7.09
CA ARG A 119 13.26 -0.93 6.34
C ARG A 119 11.89 -1.15 5.68
N GLU A 120 10.82 -0.65 6.30
CA GLU A 120 9.46 -0.76 5.77
C GLU A 120 9.26 0.23 4.62
N LEU A 121 9.77 1.47 4.77
CA LEU A 121 9.78 2.46 3.70
C LEU A 121 10.58 1.97 2.50
N TYR A 122 11.77 1.41 2.72
CA TYR A 122 12.55 0.77 1.67
C TYR A 122 11.78 -0.34 0.95
N TRP A 123 11.14 -1.24 1.72
CA TRP A 123 10.38 -2.34 1.13
C TRP A 123 9.19 -1.83 0.31
N LEU A 124 8.47 -0.82 0.80
CA LEU A 124 7.37 -0.16 0.11
C LEU A 124 7.83 0.51 -1.18
N THR A 125 8.91 1.30 -1.14
CA THR A 125 9.45 1.96 -2.33
C THR A 125 9.94 0.93 -3.35
N ARG A 126 10.66 -0.10 -2.90
CA ARG A 126 11.19 -1.15 -3.79
C ARG A 126 10.06 -1.87 -4.56
N HIS A 127 9.01 -2.31 -3.86
CA HIS A 127 8.01 -3.22 -4.43
C HIS A 127 6.66 -2.57 -4.80
N GLY A 128 6.43 -1.32 -4.40
CA GLY A 128 5.14 -0.65 -4.56
C GLY A 128 4.02 -1.28 -3.71
N ILE A 129 2.78 -0.92 -4.02
CA ILE A 129 1.59 -1.42 -3.32
C ILE A 129 0.56 -1.89 -4.36
N LYS A 130 0.24 -3.19 -4.33
CA LYS A 130 -0.83 -3.77 -5.16
C LYS A 130 -2.18 -3.12 -4.85
N MET A 131 -3.04 -3.04 -5.85
CA MET A 131 -4.37 -2.41 -5.75
C MET A 131 -4.28 -0.94 -5.30
N SER A 132 -3.24 -0.25 -5.75
CA SER A 132 -3.04 1.18 -5.57
C SER A 132 -2.31 1.75 -6.79
N GLY A 133 -2.16 3.08 -6.83
CA GLY A 133 -1.33 3.74 -7.84
C GLY A 133 0.17 3.75 -7.54
N MET A 134 0.64 3.19 -6.42
CA MET A 134 2.07 3.20 -6.05
C MET A 134 2.85 2.11 -6.80
N PRO A 135 3.76 2.48 -7.74
CA PRO A 135 4.51 1.52 -8.54
C PRO A 135 5.67 0.90 -7.76
N ALA A 136 6.19 -0.22 -8.26
CA ALA A 136 7.47 -0.77 -7.84
C ALA A 136 8.63 -0.01 -8.48
N TRP A 137 9.67 0.29 -7.71
CA TRP A 137 10.86 1.00 -8.20
C TRP A 137 12.09 0.10 -8.36
N GLU A 138 12.03 -1.18 -7.98
CA GLU A 138 13.17 -2.11 -8.01
C GLU A 138 13.83 -2.29 -9.38
N PHE A 139 13.10 -2.04 -10.47
CA PHE A 139 13.61 -2.12 -11.85
C PHE A 139 14.02 -0.77 -12.44
N HIS A 140 13.93 0.30 -11.65
CA HIS A 140 14.11 1.67 -12.10
C HIS A 140 15.06 2.50 -11.23
N LEU A 141 15.37 2.03 -10.03
CA LEU A 141 16.31 2.62 -9.09
C LEU A 141 17.30 1.55 -8.62
N SER A 142 18.57 1.95 -8.45
CA SER A 142 19.56 1.09 -7.79
C SER A 142 19.20 0.88 -6.32
N ASP A 143 19.76 -0.15 -5.68
CA ASP A 143 19.54 -0.37 -4.24
C ASP A 143 20.06 0.82 -3.41
N GLU A 144 21.14 1.48 -3.85
CA GLU A 144 21.64 2.70 -3.25
C GLU A 144 20.66 3.87 -3.38
N ASP A 145 20.03 4.05 -4.55
CA ASP A 145 19.00 5.08 -4.73
C ASP A 145 17.75 4.79 -3.90
N LEU A 146 17.32 3.52 -3.85
CA LEU A 146 16.19 3.11 -3.03
C LEU A 146 16.43 3.43 -1.56
N TRP A 147 17.60 3.08 -1.02
CA TRP A 147 17.95 3.45 0.35
C TRP A 147 18.06 4.97 0.55
N ALA A 148 18.61 5.69 -0.43
CA ALA A 148 18.72 7.14 -0.36
C ALA A 148 17.33 7.82 -0.24
N THR A 149 16.28 7.30 -0.90
CA THR A 149 14.92 7.87 -0.75
C THR A 149 14.31 7.74 0.65
N VAL A 150 14.94 6.96 1.53
CA VAL A 150 14.49 6.69 2.91
C VAL A 150 15.30 7.49 3.94
N ALA A 151 16.38 8.14 3.51
CA ALA A 151 17.26 8.94 4.35
C ALA A 151 16.61 10.24 4.85
#